data_AF-A0A3A6NPF2-F1
#
_entry.id   AF-A0A3A6NPF2-F1
#
_cell.length_a   1.000
_cell.length_b   1.000
_cell.length_c   1.000
_cell.angle_alpha   90.00
_cell.angle_beta   90.00
_cell.angle_gamma   90.00
#
_symmetry.space_group_name_H-M   'P 1'
#
loop_
_entity.id
_entity.type
_entity.pdbx_description
1 polymer ?
#
loop_
_entity_poly.entity_id
_entity_poly.type
_entity_poly.pdbx_seq_one_letter_code
_entity_poly.pdbx_strand_id
1 'polypeptide(L)'
;MGESLVMAAGRRQSCIHSADYSCQIQEEDEMTVLSVLIVDDKVEFAAALLARLQSRGLRAEAVYSGKEALSSVITNPPDVVVLDLKLPDLHGLVVLEAIKTFEPAIEVIILTDHETTTMAIEGMEHGAFDYFIKPIDFDLLLEKIHLSGGRKKEMQSWLM
;
A
#
# COMPACT_ATOMS: atom_id res chain seq x y z
N MET A 1 26.50 0.21 -50.27
CA MET A 1 27.47 0.91 -49.39
C MET A 1 26.66 1.48 -48.24
N GLY A 2 27.14 1.33 -47.00
CA GLY A 2 26.40 1.56 -45.74
C GLY A 2 25.82 2.97 -45.58
N GLU A 3 25.09 3.29 -44.52
CA GLU A 3 25.18 2.78 -43.15
C GLU A 3 23.84 2.86 -42.41
N SER A 4 23.78 2.12 -41.31
CA SER A 4 22.71 2.01 -40.33
C SER A 4 22.48 3.32 -39.57
N LEU A 5 21.21 3.70 -39.35
CA LEU A 5 20.81 4.49 -38.18
C LEU A 5 19.46 3.99 -37.67
N VAL A 6 19.50 3.25 -36.57
CA VAL A 6 18.34 2.86 -35.77
C VAL A 6 18.11 3.99 -34.77
N MET A 7 16.88 4.49 -34.63
CA MET A 7 16.14 4.62 -33.35
C MET A 7 14.84 5.43 -33.49
N ALA A 8 13.78 4.80 -32.98
CA ALA A 8 12.58 5.34 -32.35
C ALA A 8 11.69 6.31 -33.16
N ALA A 9 10.73 5.73 -33.89
CA ALA A 9 9.58 6.44 -34.42
C ALA A 9 8.70 6.99 -33.28
N GLY A 10 8.74 8.31 -33.09
CA GLY A 10 7.73 9.05 -32.34
C GLY A 10 6.35 8.79 -32.92
N ARG A 11 5.40 8.36 -32.07
CA ARG A 11 4.00 8.28 -32.46
C ARG A 11 3.32 9.62 -32.17
N ARG A 12 3.03 10.29 -33.29
CA ARG A 12 2.16 11.44 -33.49
C ARG A 12 0.90 11.35 -32.62
N GLN A 13 0.66 12.35 -31.77
CA GLN A 13 -0.70 12.64 -31.31
C GLN A 13 -1.23 13.79 -32.17
N SER A 14 -2.07 13.43 -33.14
CA SER A 14 -2.95 14.37 -33.83
C SER A 14 -4.13 14.63 -32.92
N CYS A 15 -4.32 15.86 -32.47
CA CYS A 15 -5.54 16.29 -31.82
C CYS A 15 -6.71 16.12 -32.80
N ILE A 16 -7.77 15.43 -32.38
CA ILE A 16 -9.08 15.52 -33.02
C ILE A 16 -10.08 15.82 -31.91
N HIS A 17 -10.65 17.01 -31.98
CA HIS A 17 -11.75 17.48 -31.17
C HIS A 17 -13.02 16.71 -31.57
N SER A 18 -13.69 16.06 -30.64
CA SER A 18 -15.15 16.12 -30.47
C SER A 18 -15.55 15.33 -29.24
N ALA A 19 -16.46 15.92 -28.47
CA ALA A 19 -16.97 15.42 -27.21
C ALA A 19 -17.63 14.06 -27.41
N ASP A 20 -17.15 13.05 -26.69
CA ASP A 20 -17.96 11.93 -26.20
C ASP A 20 -17.19 11.24 -25.07
N TYR A 21 -17.75 11.36 -23.87
CA TYR A 21 -17.30 10.69 -22.66
C TYR A 21 -17.60 9.19 -22.79
N SER A 22 -16.76 8.47 -23.52
CA SER A 22 -16.69 7.01 -23.41
C SER A 22 -15.28 6.63 -23.03
N CYS A 23 -14.88 7.07 -21.83
CA CYS A 23 -13.81 6.43 -21.09
C CYS A 23 -14.36 5.08 -20.65
N GLN A 24 -14.30 4.11 -21.57
CA GLN A 24 -14.48 2.71 -21.26
C GLN A 24 -13.23 2.30 -20.47
N ILE A 25 -13.28 2.46 -19.15
CA ILE A 25 -12.43 1.65 -18.28
C ILE A 25 -13.05 0.26 -18.30
N GLN A 26 -12.65 -0.54 -19.28
CA GLN A 26 -12.77 -1.99 -19.23
C GLN A 26 -11.49 -2.51 -18.59
N GLU A 27 -11.45 -2.50 -17.27
CA GLU A 27 -10.60 -3.40 -16.50
C GLU A 27 -11.57 -4.13 -15.57
N GLU A 28 -12.11 -5.24 -16.08
CA GLU A 28 -12.62 -6.31 -15.22
C GLU A 28 -11.39 -6.86 -14.49
N ASP A 29 -10.94 -6.13 -13.46
CA ASP A 29 -9.94 -6.59 -12.53
C ASP A 29 -10.45 -7.92 -11.98
N GLU A 30 -9.71 -9.00 -12.21
CA GLU A 30 -9.79 -10.17 -11.35
C GLU A 30 -9.48 -9.67 -9.92
N MET A 31 -10.55 -9.25 -9.24
CA MET A 31 -10.54 -8.63 -7.92
C MET A 31 -10.23 -9.74 -6.91
N THR A 32 -8.98 -10.17 -6.89
CA THR A 32 -8.41 -10.82 -5.72
C THR A 32 -8.66 -9.87 -4.56
N VAL A 33 -9.47 -10.31 -3.60
CA VAL A 33 -9.85 -9.48 -2.46
C VAL A 33 -8.60 -9.12 -1.69
N LEU A 34 -8.15 -7.87 -1.80
CA LEU A 34 -6.97 -7.35 -1.11
C LEU A 34 -7.15 -7.49 0.40
N SER A 35 -6.12 -8.02 1.05
CA SER A 35 -6.05 -8.19 2.49
C SER A 35 -5.20 -7.10 3.14
N VAL A 36 -5.78 -6.39 4.09
CA VAL A 36 -5.16 -5.24 4.77
C VAL A 36 -5.13 -5.47 6.28
N LEU A 37 -3.96 -5.28 6.88
CA LEU A 37 -3.80 -5.29 8.34
C LEU A 37 -3.61 -3.86 8.84
N ILE A 38 -4.45 -3.41 9.75
CA ILE A 38 -4.34 -2.11 10.42
C ILE A 38 -3.70 -2.33 11.79
N VAL A 39 -2.64 -1.59 12.08
CA VAL A 39 -1.91 -1.65 13.35
C VAL A 39 -1.89 -0.26 13.97
N ASP A 40 -2.74 -0.04 14.97
CA ASP A 40 -2.90 1.26 15.62
C ASP A 40 -3.40 1.05 17.05
N ASP A 41 -2.81 1.74 18.03
CA ASP A 41 -3.20 1.61 19.44
C ASP A 41 -4.52 2.34 19.75
N LYS A 42 -4.93 3.26 18.88
CA LYS A 42 -6.19 3.99 18.98
C LYS A 42 -7.33 3.17 18.42
N VAL A 43 -7.97 2.41 19.30
CA VAL A 43 -9.09 1.51 18.97
C VAL A 43 -10.18 2.22 18.15
N GLU A 44 -10.57 3.46 18.49
CA GLU A 44 -11.62 4.15 17.73
C GLU A 44 -11.20 4.47 16.30
N PHE A 45 -9.94 4.85 16.09
CA PHE A 45 -9.42 5.16 14.76
C PHE A 45 -9.27 3.89 13.92
N ALA A 46 -8.65 2.84 14.48
CA ALA A 46 -8.52 1.54 13.84
C ALA A 46 -9.88 0.96 13.44
N ALA A 47 -10.86 0.98 14.33
CA ALA A 47 -12.21 0.47 14.07
C ALA A 47 -12.93 1.28 12.98
N ALA A 48 -12.79 2.61 12.98
CA ALA A 48 -13.35 3.46 11.94
C ALA A 48 -12.71 3.18 10.56
N LEU A 49 -11.39 3.01 10.51
CA LEU A 49 -10.67 2.68 9.29
C LEU A 49 -11.05 1.29 8.78
N LEU A 50 -11.12 0.31 9.67
CA LEU A 50 -11.54 -1.06 9.40
C LEU A 50 -12.93 -1.10 8.75
N ALA A 51 -13.91 -0.44 9.37
CA ALA A 51 -15.27 -0.39 8.86
C ALA A 51 -15.34 0.24 7.46
N ARG A 52 -14.55 1.29 7.23
CA ARG A 52 -14.48 1.94 5.91
C ARG A 52 -13.83 1.04 4.86
N LEU A 53 -12.71 0.38 5.15
CA LEU A 53 -12.08 -0.56 4.21
C LEU A 53 -12.99 -1.73 3.87
N GLN A 54 -13.64 -2.32 4.87
CA GLN A 54 -14.60 -3.42 4.66
C GLN A 54 -15.81 -2.97 3.84
N SER A 55 -16.31 -1.74 4.05
CA SER A 55 -17.41 -1.20 3.24
C SER A 55 -17.07 -1.03 1.76
N ARG A 56 -15.77 -0.93 1.43
CA ARG A 56 -15.24 -0.85 0.07
C ARG A 56 -14.94 -2.22 -0.54
N GLY A 57 -15.22 -3.31 0.17
CA GLY A 57 -15.04 -4.68 -0.32
C GLY A 57 -13.66 -5.30 -0.07
N LEU A 58 -12.80 -4.64 0.72
CA LEU A 58 -11.50 -5.19 1.11
C LEU A 58 -11.64 -6.14 2.31
N ARG A 59 -10.78 -7.15 2.39
CA ARG A 59 -10.58 -7.91 3.62
C ARG A 59 -9.66 -7.09 4.51
N ALA A 60 -10.16 -6.64 5.65
CA ALA A 60 -9.35 -5.90 6.60
C ALA A 60 -9.48 -6.49 8.01
N GLU A 61 -8.38 -6.43 8.75
CA GLU A 61 -8.26 -6.80 10.16
C GLU A 61 -7.55 -5.67 10.91
N ALA A 62 -7.89 -5.46 12.17
CA ALA A 62 -7.25 -4.46 13.02
C ALA A 62 -6.66 -5.13 14.27
N VAL A 63 -5.43 -4.76 14.58
CA VAL A 63 -4.68 -5.15 15.78
C VAL A 63 -4.17 -3.89 16.48
N TYR A 64 -3.93 -3.98 17.78
CA TYR A 64 -3.71 -2.79 18.62
C TYR A 64 -2.32 -2.76 19.26
N SER A 65 -1.46 -3.69 18.88
CA SER A 65 -0.10 -3.85 19.42
C SER A 65 0.85 -4.35 18.33
N GLY A 66 2.13 -4.01 18.46
CA GLY A 66 3.17 -4.48 17.54
C GLY A 66 3.37 -6.00 17.61
N LYS A 67 3.27 -6.60 18.79
CA LYS A 67 3.32 -8.06 18.96
C LYS A 67 2.16 -8.78 18.29
N GLU A 68 0.95 -8.23 18.42
CA GLU A 68 -0.23 -8.75 17.71
C GLU A 68 -0.05 -8.64 16.21
N ALA A 69 0.49 -7.52 15.71
CA ALA A 69 0.80 -7.34 14.30
C ALA A 69 1.77 -8.40 13.76
N LEU A 70 2.88 -8.65 14.45
CA LEU A 70 3.83 -9.68 14.03
C LEU A 70 3.20 -11.09 14.05
N SER A 71 2.40 -11.39 15.07
CA SER A 71 1.69 -12.68 15.17
C SER A 71 0.66 -12.86 14.06
N SER A 72 -0.07 -11.79 13.73
CA SER A 72 -1.05 -11.75 12.64
C SER A 72 -0.39 -11.94 11.28
N VAL A 73 0.71 -11.24 11.01
CA VAL A 73 1.46 -11.35 9.75
C VAL A 73 1.99 -12.77 9.52
N ILE A 74 2.45 -13.44 10.58
CA ILE A 74 2.92 -14.83 10.48
C ILE A 74 1.75 -15.81 10.22
N THR A 75 0.61 -15.59 10.87
CA THR A 75 -0.53 -16.52 10.81
C THR A 75 -1.33 -16.37 9.52
N ASN A 76 -1.51 -15.12 9.08
CA ASN A 76 -2.27 -14.75 7.88
C ASN A 76 -1.60 -13.54 7.22
N PRO A 77 -0.62 -13.75 6.33
CA PRO A 77 0.19 -12.67 5.76
C PRO A 77 -0.66 -11.76 4.87
N PRO A 78 -0.84 -10.47 5.24
CA PRO A 78 -1.64 -9.54 4.46
C PRO A 78 -0.93 -9.12 3.16
N ASP A 79 -1.62 -8.40 2.29
CA ASP A 79 -1.02 -7.75 1.13
C ASP A 79 -0.45 -6.38 1.50
N VAL A 80 -1.19 -5.66 2.36
CA VAL A 80 -0.83 -4.32 2.81
C VAL A 80 -0.96 -4.21 4.33
N VAL A 81 0.00 -3.57 4.97
CA VAL A 81 -0.04 -3.24 6.40
C VAL A 81 -0.09 -1.73 6.54
N VAL A 82 -1.09 -1.21 7.24
CA VAL A 82 -1.16 0.19 7.67
C VAL A 82 -0.66 0.26 9.11
N LEU A 83 0.49 0.89 9.33
CA LEU A 83 1.25 0.81 10.58
C LEU A 83 1.41 2.16 11.26
N ASP A 84 0.98 2.28 12.50
CA ASP A 84 1.38 3.40 13.36
C ASP A 84 2.80 3.18 13.90
N LEU A 85 3.60 4.25 13.94
CA LEU A 85 4.95 4.22 14.52
C LEU A 85 4.93 4.19 16.05
N LYS A 86 3.86 4.73 16.65
CA LYS A 86 3.70 4.82 18.09
C LYS A 86 2.75 3.73 18.57
N LEU A 87 3.31 2.59 18.95
CA LEU A 87 2.56 1.50 19.59
C LEU A 87 2.97 1.38 21.06
N PRO A 88 2.11 0.82 21.93
CA PRO A 88 2.36 0.74 23.38
C PRO A 88 3.48 -0.23 23.77
N ASP A 89 3.79 -1.20 22.92
CA ASP A 89 4.68 -2.33 23.23
C ASP A 89 5.99 -2.31 22.43
N LEU A 90 5.93 -2.04 21.13
CA LEU A 90 7.09 -2.02 20.21
C LEU A 90 7.11 -0.73 19.39
N HIS A 91 8.29 -0.25 19.03
CA HIS A 91 8.37 0.83 18.04
C HIS A 91 7.98 0.33 16.65
N GLY A 92 7.16 1.09 15.92
CA GLY A 92 6.66 0.66 14.60
C GLY A 92 7.78 0.44 13.58
N LEU A 93 8.94 1.11 13.68
CA LEU A 93 10.09 0.81 12.82
C LEU A 93 10.61 -0.62 13.00
N VAL A 94 10.64 -1.13 14.24
CA VAL A 94 11.04 -2.52 14.54
C VAL A 94 10.02 -3.50 13.95
N VAL A 95 8.73 -3.15 14.01
CA VAL A 95 7.66 -3.95 13.41
C VAL A 95 7.79 -3.97 11.88
N LEU A 96 8.04 -2.82 11.25
CA LEU A 96 8.28 -2.69 9.81
C LEU A 96 9.46 -3.57 9.36
N GLU A 97 10.61 -3.46 10.03
CA GLU A 97 11.81 -4.22 9.69
C GLU A 97 11.56 -5.73 9.81
N ALA A 98 10.87 -6.16 10.87
CA ALA A 98 10.51 -7.56 11.07
C ALA A 98 9.56 -8.08 9.98
N ILE A 99 8.55 -7.29 9.59
CA ILE A 99 7.62 -7.65 8.51
C ILE A 99 8.37 -7.78 7.18
N LYS A 100 9.21 -6.80 6.84
CA LYS A 100 9.98 -6.83 5.59
C LYS A 100 11.04 -7.92 5.55
N THR A 101 11.59 -8.30 6.70
CA THR A 101 12.50 -9.45 6.82
C THR A 101 11.76 -10.77 6.64
N PHE A 102 10.54 -10.87 7.14
CA PHE A 102 9.71 -12.08 7.03
C PHE A 102 9.18 -12.28 5.60
N GLU A 103 8.55 -11.24 5.03
CA GLU A 103 8.02 -11.26 3.67
C GLU A 103 8.19 -9.87 3.03
N PRO A 104 9.23 -9.65 2.22
CA PRO A 104 9.47 -8.38 1.53
C PRO A 104 8.33 -7.96 0.61
N ALA A 105 7.52 -8.92 0.12
CA ALA A 105 6.38 -8.65 -0.74
C ALA A 105 5.19 -8.00 -0.02
N ILE A 106 5.16 -8.01 1.31
CA ILE A 106 4.16 -7.28 2.09
C ILE A 106 4.48 -5.79 1.99
N GLU A 107 3.51 -5.00 1.55
CA GLU A 107 3.68 -3.56 1.47
C GLU A 107 3.27 -2.89 2.77
N VAL A 108 4.09 -1.98 3.28
CA VAL A 108 3.84 -1.30 4.55
C VAL A 108 3.66 0.18 4.30
N ILE A 109 2.50 0.71 4.70
CA ILE A 109 2.17 2.13 4.67
C ILE A 109 2.22 2.63 6.12
N ILE A 110 3.06 3.62 6.38
CA ILE A 110 3.17 4.22 7.71
C ILE A 110 2.07 5.27 7.88
N LEU A 111 1.36 5.26 9.01
CA LEU A 111 0.34 6.25 9.32
C LEU A 111 0.49 6.72 10.77
N THR A 112 1.08 7.90 10.97
CA THR A 112 1.49 8.42 12.30
C THR A 112 0.90 9.80 12.60
N ASP A 113 0.80 10.18 13.87
CA ASP A 113 0.51 11.55 14.28
C ASP A 113 1.78 12.41 14.29
N HIS A 114 1.83 13.40 13.38
CA HIS A 114 2.62 14.65 13.27
C HIS A 114 4.09 14.78 13.77
N GLU A 115 4.59 14.05 14.76
CA GLU A 115 5.84 14.37 15.47
C GLU A 115 7.09 13.63 14.96
N THR A 116 6.97 12.79 13.93
CA THR A 116 8.03 11.84 13.59
C THR A 116 8.40 11.85 12.11
N THR A 117 8.52 13.03 11.49
CA THR A 117 9.00 13.16 10.09
C THR A 117 10.34 12.46 9.89
N THR A 118 11.27 12.55 10.85
CA THR A 118 12.56 11.83 10.77
C THR A 118 12.38 10.31 10.79
N MET A 119 11.48 9.79 11.64
CA MET A 119 11.23 8.35 11.70
C MET A 119 10.43 7.87 10.49
N ALA A 120 9.57 8.70 9.91
CA ALA A 120 8.88 8.38 8.68
C ALA A 120 9.87 8.29 7.51
N ILE A 121 10.85 9.19 7.44
CA ILE A 121 11.96 9.12 6.47
C ILE A 121 12.77 7.84 6.68
N GLU A 122 13.15 7.52 7.93
CA GLU A 122 13.83 6.28 8.27
C GLU A 122 13.00 5.06 7.84
N GLY A 123 11.70 5.06 8.09
CA GLY A 123 10.79 4.01 7.62
C GLY A 123 10.82 3.79 6.11
N MET A 124 10.92 4.87 5.32
CA MET A 124 11.08 4.76 3.86
C MET A 124 12.42 4.14 3.48
N GLU A 125 13.51 4.44 4.20
CA GLU A 125 14.82 3.79 4.01
C GLU A 125 14.79 2.30 4.35
N HIS A 126 13.95 1.91 5.33
CA HIS A 126 13.69 0.51 5.71
C HIS A 126 12.67 -0.20 4.80
N GLY A 127 12.26 0.43 3.69
CA GLY A 127 11.42 -0.18 2.66
C GLY A 127 9.93 -0.02 2.86
N ALA A 128 9.47 0.91 3.70
CA ALA A 128 8.07 1.33 3.69
C ALA A 128 7.69 1.85 2.29
N PHE A 129 6.47 1.56 1.87
CA PHE A 129 5.99 1.99 0.56
C PHE A 129 5.71 3.50 0.53
N ASP A 130 5.00 3.97 1.54
CA ASP A 130 4.59 5.36 1.66
C ASP A 130 4.36 5.69 3.14
N TYR A 131 4.33 6.98 3.47
CA TYR A 131 3.99 7.43 4.81
C TYR A 131 3.00 8.59 4.76
N PHE A 132 2.11 8.61 5.75
CA PHE A 132 1.10 9.63 5.90
C PHE A 132 1.04 10.14 7.33
N ILE A 133 0.73 11.43 7.43
CA ILE A 133 0.51 12.12 8.70
C ILE A 133 -1.00 12.22 8.90
N LYS A 134 -1.48 11.78 10.06
CA LYS A 134 -2.87 11.99 10.48
C LYS A 134 -3.12 13.50 10.70
N PRO A 135 -4.29 14.04 10.31
CA PRO A 135 -5.41 13.36 9.67
C PRO A 135 -5.19 13.14 8.17
N ILE A 136 -5.51 11.92 7.70
CA ILE A 136 -5.43 11.54 6.29
C ILE A 136 -6.82 11.50 5.64
N ASP A 137 -6.87 11.88 4.36
CA ASP A 137 -8.01 11.60 3.49
C ASP A 137 -8.11 10.08 3.21
N PHE A 138 -9.26 9.49 3.55
CA PHE A 138 -9.47 8.06 3.37
C PHE A 138 -9.40 7.62 1.90
N ASP A 139 -9.87 8.45 0.96
CA ASP A 139 -9.86 8.09 -0.45
C ASP A 139 -8.42 8.04 -1.00
N LEU A 140 -7.55 8.93 -0.52
CA LEU A 140 -6.11 8.90 -0.82
C LEU A 140 -5.43 7.65 -0.23
N LEU A 141 -5.74 7.30 1.02
CA LEU A 141 -5.21 6.08 1.64
C LEU A 141 -5.65 4.83 0.87
N LEU A 142 -6.92 4.80 0.44
CA LEU A 142 -7.47 3.69 -0.33
C LEU A 142 -6.81 3.54 -1.69
N GLU A 143 -6.59 4.63 -2.42
CA GLU A 143 -5.84 4.63 -3.68
C GLU A 143 -4.46 3.99 -3.50
N LYS A 144 -3.76 4.37 -2.43
CA LYS A 144 -2.41 3.88 -2.12
C LYS A 144 -2.38 2.40 -1.74
N ILE A 145 -3.40 1.93 -1.02
CA ILE A 145 -3.57 0.50 -0.71
C ILE A 145 -3.76 -0.32 -1.99
N HIS A 146 -4.53 0.17 -2.96
CA HIS A 146 -4.69 -0.53 -4.24
C HIS A 146 -3.39 -0.54 -5.05
N LEU A 147 -2.69 0.59 -5.12
CA LEU A 147 -1.40 0.69 -5.82
C LEU A 147 -0.32 -0.20 -5.20
N SER A 148 -0.28 -0.33 -3.87
CA SER A 148 0.69 -1.19 -3.20
C SER A 148 0.36 -2.67 -3.37
N GLY A 149 -0.92 -3.04 -3.20
CA GLY A 149 -1.39 -4.41 -3.39
C GLY A 149 -1.10 -4.99 -4.79
N GLY A 150 -1.09 -4.14 -5.83
CA GLY A 150 -0.72 -4.53 -7.19
C GLY A 150 0.72 -5.03 -7.34
N ARG A 151 1.68 -4.51 -6.56
CA ARG A 151 3.09 -4.91 -6.66
C ARG A 151 3.37 -6.31 -6.14
N LYS A 152 2.66 -6.74 -5.10
CA LYS A 152 2.75 -8.12 -4.60
C LYS A 152 2.33 -9.11 -5.69
N LYS A 153 1.32 -8.77 -6.51
CA LYS A 153 0.89 -9.60 -7.65
C LYS A 153 1.96 -9.70 -8.73
N GLU A 154 2.58 -8.58 -9.11
CA GLU A 154 3.68 -8.59 -10.09
C GLU A 154 4.87 -9.41 -9.58
N MET A 155 5.30 -9.21 -8.34
CA MET A 155 6.47 -9.92 -7.81
C MET A 155 6.23 -11.44 -7.67
N GLN A 156 5.02 -11.86 -7.30
CA GLN A 156 4.65 -13.28 -7.28
C GLN A 156 4.50 -13.89 -8.69
N SER A 157 4.08 -13.09 -9.68
CA SER A 157 3.95 -13.54 -11.06
C SER A 157 5.29 -13.80 -11.76
N TRP A 158 6.41 -13.24 -11.27
CA TRP A 158 7.75 -13.47 -11.82
C TRP A 158 8.48 -14.65 -11.18
N LEU A 159 7.94 -15.17 -10.07
CA LEU A 159 8.50 -16.31 -9.32
C LEU A 159 7.81 -17.64 -9.64
N MET A 160 6.74 -17.64 -10.45
CA MET A 160 6.10 -18.84 -11.02
C MET A 160 6.59 -19.11 -12.44
#